data_AF-A0A7S1GE98-F1
#
_entry.id   AF-A0A7S1GE98-F1
#
_cell.length_a   1.000
_cell.length_b   1.000
_cell.length_c   1.000
_cell.angle_alpha   90.00
_cell.angle_beta   90.00
_cell.angle_gamma   90.00
#
_symmetry.space_group_name_H-M   'P 1'
#
loop_
_entity.id
_entity.type
_entity.pdbx_description
1 polymer ?
#
loop_
_entity_poly.entity_id
_entity_poly.type
_entity_poly.pdbx_seq_one_letter_code
_entity_poly.pdbx_strand_id
1 'polypeptide(L)'
;VTDAPDPAIPGATRKVSKESGHPVEWVEEENYMFRLSAFKEQLLQWASGEGVVLPAARRNEVLSWITRDLRDLSVSRLRARVGWALAAPDDADHSIYVWLDALTNYLTVA
;
A
#
# COMPACT_ATOMS: atom_id res chain seq x y z
N VAL A 1 9.51 6.37 8.19
CA VAL A 1 9.19 7.64 8.87
C VAL A 1 10.46 8.31 9.38
N THR A 2 10.59 9.62 9.26
CA THR A 2 11.68 10.44 9.83
C THR A 2 11.09 11.74 10.41
N ASP A 3 11.84 12.43 11.26
CA ASP A 3 11.48 13.75 11.77
C ASP A 3 11.88 14.85 10.77
N ALA A 4 11.03 15.86 10.63
CA ALA A 4 11.30 17.09 9.89
C ALA A 4 10.73 18.31 10.65
N PRO A 5 11.27 19.51 10.48
CA PRO A 5 10.70 20.73 11.06
C PRO A 5 9.25 20.93 10.63
N ASP A 6 8.40 21.35 11.57
CA ASP A 6 7.01 21.70 11.27
C ASP A 6 6.95 23.13 10.71
N PRO A 7 6.47 23.34 9.46
CA PRO A 7 6.34 24.68 8.90
C PRO A 7 5.25 25.53 9.56
N ALA A 8 4.30 24.91 10.26
CA ALA A 8 3.19 25.61 10.93
C ALA A 8 3.52 26.05 12.35
N ILE A 9 4.45 25.38 13.04
CA ILE A 9 4.79 25.63 14.44
C ILE A 9 6.32 25.76 14.59
N PRO A 10 6.86 26.99 14.76
CA PRO A 10 8.29 27.21 14.92
C PRO A 10 8.88 26.41 16.10
N GLY A 11 9.91 25.62 15.83
CA GLY A 11 10.59 24.78 16.83
C GLY A 11 9.96 23.41 17.07
N ALA A 12 8.81 23.11 16.47
CA ALA A 12 8.23 21.77 16.51
C ALA A 12 8.73 20.88 15.37
N THR A 13 8.63 19.57 15.56
CA THR A 13 8.92 18.56 14.53
C THR A 13 7.67 17.77 14.21
N ARG A 14 7.54 17.36 12.94
CA ARG A 14 6.50 16.46 12.46
C ARG A 14 7.12 15.22 11.82
N LYS A 15 6.37 14.13 11.84
CA LYS A 15 6.75 12.87 11.18
C LYS A 15 6.47 12.97 9.69
N VAL A 16 7.44 12.59 8.86
CA VAL A 16 7.32 12.58 7.39
C VAL A 16 7.77 11.24 6.78
N SER A 17 7.28 10.96 5.57
CA SER A 17 7.73 9.85 4.74
C SER A 17 9.19 10.04 4.32
N LYS A 18 9.98 8.95 4.36
CA LYS A 18 11.36 8.97 3.86
C LYS A 18 11.43 9.04 2.33
N GLU A 19 10.37 8.61 1.65
CA GLU A 19 10.33 8.49 0.19
C GLU A 19 9.82 9.77 -0.46
N SER A 20 8.73 10.35 0.06
CA SER A 20 8.08 11.52 -0.54
C SER A 20 8.25 12.81 0.24
N GLY A 21 8.72 12.75 1.50
CA GLY A 21 8.78 13.91 2.39
C GLY A 21 7.43 14.44 2.87
N HIS A 22 6.31 13.81 2.46
CA HIS A 22 4.97 14.19 2.92
C HIS A 22 4.77 13.87 4.40
N PRO A 23 3.97 14.67 5.13
CA PRO A 23 3.61 14.37 6.51
C PRO A 23 2.88 13.03 6.60
N VAL A 24 3.12 12.31 7.69
CA VAL A 24 2.45 11.03 7.98
C VAL A 24 1.71 11.11 9.30
N GLU A 25 0.61 10.38 9.37
CA GLU A 25 -0.22 10.26 10.56
C GLU A 25 -0.13 8.82 11.10
N TRP A 26 -0.04 8.70 12.41
CA TRP A 26 -0.21 7.42 13.07
C TRP A 26 -1.69 7.07 13.10
N VAL A 27 -2.01 5.82 12.75
CA VAL A 27 -3.39 5.35 12.65
C VAL A 27 -3.47 4.00 13.33
N GLU A 28 -4.51 3.84 14.12
CA GLU A 28 -4.95 2.58 14.66
C GLU A 28 -6.44 2.44 14.32
N GLU A 29 -6.76 1.45 13.49
CA GLU A 29 -8.12 1.22 13.01
C GLU A 29 -8.31 -0.27 12.72
N GLU A 30 -9.53 -0.75 12.90
CA GLU A 30 -9.93 -2.03 12.36
C GLU A 30 -9.98 -1.94 10.83
N ASN A 31 -9.54 -2.99 10.13
CA ASN A 31 -9.57 -3.07 8.68
C ASN A 31 -9.49 -4.51 8.19
N TYR A 32 -9.87 -4.70 6.93
CA TYR A 32 -9.74 -5.97 6.22
C TYR A 32 -8.33 -6.12 5.68
N MET A 33 -7.72 -7.26 5.95
CA MET A 33 -6.36 -7.60 5.54
C MET A 33 -6.38 -8.61 4.39
N PHE A 34 -5.74 -8.29 3.28
CA PHE A 34 -5.41 -9.24 2.23
C PHE A 34 -4.15 -10.01 2.63
N ARG A 35 -4.24 -11.34 2.62
CA ARG A 35 -3.17 -12.28 3.00
C ARG A 35 -2.04 -12.36 1.96
N LEU A 36 -1.47 -11.22 1.60
CA LEU A 36 -0.41 -11.10 0.60
C LEU A 36 0.82 -11.95 0.95
N SER A 37 1.11 -12.12 2.24
CA SER A 37 2.22 -12.97 2.70
C SER A 37 2.12 -14.42 2.19
N ALA A 38 0.90 -14.94 2.02
CA ALA A 38 0.66 -16.29 1.51
C ALA A 38 1.04 -16.46 0.02
N PHE A 39 1.17 -15.36 -0.72
CA PHE A 39 1.52 -15.36 -2.15
C PHE A 39 3.03 -15.26 -2.40
N LYS A 40 3.86 -15.23 -1.35
CA LYS A 40 5.32 -15.00 -1.46
C LYS A 40 6.00 -15.93 -2.47
N GLU A 41 5.77 -17.23 -2.38
CA GLU A 41 6.42 -18.21 -3.28
C GLU A 41 5.98 -18.05 -4.74
N GLN A 42 4.68 -17.86 -4.96
CA GLN A 42 4.10 -17.65 -6.29
C GLN A 42 4.64 -16.37 -6.94
N LEU A 43 4.77 -15.29 -6.17
CA LEU A 43 5.33 -14.03 -6.63
C LEU A 43 6.83 -14.13 -6.92
N LEU A 44 7.60 -14.87 -6.11
CA LEU A 44 9.01 -15.13 -6.39
C LEU A 44 9.18 -15.89 -7.71
N GLN A 45 8.38 -16.94 -7.92
CA GLN A 45 8.40 -17.72 -9.16
C GLN A 45 8.07 -16.84 -10.37
N TRP A 46 7.00 -16.06 -10.29
CA TRP A 46 6.58 -15.16 -11.37
C TRP A 46 7.64 -14.08 -11.65
N ALA A 47 8.12 -13.38 -10.62
CA ALA A 47 9.07 -12.27 -10.77
C ALA A 47 10.47 -12.72 -11.21
N SER A 48 10.80 -14.02 -11.09
CA SER A 48 12.06 -14.58 -11.60
C SER A 48 12.05 -14.79 -13.11
N GLY A 49 10.88 -14.70 -13.76
CA GLY A 49 10.76 -14.80 -15.21
C GLY A 49 11.49 -13.69 -15.96
N GLU A 50 11.97 -14.00 -17.17
CA GLU A 50 12.47 -12.97 -18.07
C GLU A 50 11.31 -12.18 -18.71
N GLY A 51 11.48 -10.87 -18.87
CA GLY A 51 10.49 -10.01 -19.52
C GLY A 51 9.24 -9.64 -18.69
N VAL A 52 9.03 -10.21 -17.51
CA VAL A 52 7.85 -9.92 -16.66
C VAL A 52 7.86 -8.51 -16.07
N VAL A 53 9.05 -8.02 -15.69
CA VAL A 53 9.28 -6.66 -15.21
C VAL A 53 10.53 -6.11 -15.90
N LEU A 54 10.41 -4.92 -16.49
CA LEU A 54 11.49 -4.25 -17.22
C LEU A 54 11.69 -2.81 -16.70
N PRO A 55 12.95 -2.31 -16.68
CA PRO A 55 14.20 -3.02 -16.98
C PRO A 55 14.57 -4.02 -15.86
N ALA A 56 15.55 -4.91 -16.13
CA ALA A 56 15.99 -5.95 -15.20
C ALA A 56 16.37 -5.43 -13.80
N ALA A 57 16.87 -4.18 -13.70
CA ALA A 57 17.13 -3.54 -12.42
C ALA A 57 15.87 -3.41 -11.54
N ARG A 58 14.74 -3.00 -12.11
CA ARG A 58 13.45 -2.90 -11.39
C ARG A 58 12.93 -4.27 -11.00
N ARG A 59 13.12 -5.30 -11.84
CA ARG A 59 12.80 -6.69 -11.48
C ARG A 59 13.59 -7.13 -10.24
N ASN A 60 14.88 -6.78 -10.17
CA ASN A 60 15.72 -7.11 -9.02
C ASN A 60 15.28 -6.38 -7.75
N GLU A 61 14.79 -5.14 -7.84
CA GLU A 61 14.18 -4.42 -6.72
C GLU A 61 12.93 -5.15 -6.20
N VAL A 62 12.02 -5.53 -7.11
CA VAL A 62 10.80 -6.29 -6.78
C VAL A 62 11.15 -7.62 -6.10
N LEU A 63 12.09 -8.39 -6.66
CA LEU A 63 12.57 -9.64 -6.06
C LEU A 63 13.14 -9.42 -4.66
N SER A 64 13.90 -8.33 -4.46
CA SER A 64 14.45 -7.98 -3.15
C SER A 64 13.36 -7.70 -2.12
N TRP A 65 12.31 -6.98 -2.52
CA TRP A 65 11.17 -6.67 -1.65
C TRP A 65 10.39 -7.92 -1.25
N ILE A 66 10.05 -8.76 -2.22
CA ILE A 66 9.33 -10.02 -1.96
C ILE A 66 10.15 -10.91 -1.00
N THR A 67 11.47 -10.98 -1.21
CA THR A 67 12.37 -11.84 -0.41
C THR A 67 12.45 -11.39 1.05
N ARG A 68 12.57 -10.08 1.31
CA ARG A 68 12.84 -9.53 2.66
C ARG A 68 11.69 -9.74 3.64
N ASP A 69 10.53 -9.14 3.40
CA ASP A 69 9.41 -9.13 4.35
C ASP A 69 8.09 -8.77 3.66
N LEU A 70 7.45 -9.75 3.03
CA LEU A 70 6.16 -9.57 2.37
C LEU A 70 5.04 -9.69 3.41
N ARG A 71 4.57 -8.55 3.89
CA ARG A 71 3.48 -8.46 4.89
C ARG A 71 2.11 -8.47 4.24
N ASP A 72 1.11 -8.84 5.04
CA ASP A 72 -0.29 -8.69 4.66
C ASP A 72 -0.64 -7.22 4.44
N LEU A 73 -1.54 -6.98 3.48
CA LEU A 73 -1.89 -5.65 3.01
C LEU A 73 -3.26 -5.27 3.55
N SER A 74 -3.37 -4.13 4.22
CA SER A 74 -4.67 -3.56 4.56
C SER A 74 -5.38 -3.06 3.30
N VAL A 75 -6.54 -3.63 3.00
CA VAL A 75 -7.34 -3.39 1.78
C VAL A 75 -8.67 -2.69 2.03
N SER A 76 -8.93 -2.28 3.28
CA SER A 76 -10.04 -1.38 3.61
C SER A 76 -9.62 -0.26 4.54
N ARG A 77 -10.46 0.77 4.65
CA ARG A 77 -10.38 1.87 5.64
C ARG A 77 -11.75 2.07 6.26
N LEU A 78 -11.82 2.62 7.46
CA LEU A 78 -13.10 3.04 8.02
C LEU A 78 -13.70 4.18 7.16
N ARG A 79 -14.98 4.08 6.83
CA ARG A 79 -15.70 5.06 6.03
C ARG A 79 -15.74 6.44 6.68
N ALA A 80 -15.79 6.49 8.02
CA ALA A 80 -15.69 7.73 8.78
C ALA A 80 -14.41 8.52 8.49
N ARG A 81 -13.33 7.82 8.09
CA ARG A 81 -12.05 8.42 7.71
C ARG A 81 -11.97 8.72 6.22
N VAL A 82 -12.55 7.85 5.38
CA VAL A 82 -12.56 7.99 3.92
C VAL A 82 -13.99 7.88 3.41
N GLY A 83 -14.69 9.02 3.40
CA GLY A 83 -16.09 9.09 2.97
C GLY A 83 -16.30 9.02 1.46
N TRP A 84 -15.25 9.26 0.66
CA TRP A 84 -15.27 9.20 -0.80
C TRP A 84 -14.50 7.98 -1.32
N ALA A 85 -15.13 6.82 -1.26
CA ALA A 85 -14.63 5.55 -1.76
C ALA A 85 -15.79 4.55 -1.93
N LEU A 86 -15.53 3.45 -2.64
CA LEU A 86 -16.48 2.35 -2.78
C LEU A 86 -16.70 1.66 -1.42
N ALA A 87 -17.95 1.34 -1.08
CA ALA A 87 -18.26 0.55 0.11
C ALA A 87 -17.76 -0.88 -0.05
N ALA A 88 -17.30 -1.51 1.04
CA ALA A 88 -17.04 -2.95 1.00
C ALA A 88 -18.38 -3.71 0.81
N PRO A 89 -18.41 -4.81 0.03
CA PRO A 89 -19.65 -5.47 -0.38
C PRO A 89 -20.60 -5.89 0.74
N ASP A 90 -20.05 -6.29 1.89
CA ASP A 90 -20.80 -6.83 3.03
C ASP A 90 -20.64 -5.98 4.31
N ASP A 91 -20.00 -4.82 4.21
CA ASP A 91 -19.68 -3.97 5.34
C ASP A 91 -19.59 -2.49 4.92
N ALA A 92 -20.69 -1.76 5.11
CA ALA A 92 -20.78 -0.37 4.70
C ALA A 92 -19.97 0.60 5.59
N ASP A 93 -19.53 0.16 6.77
CA ASP A 93 -18.66 0.94 7.65
C ASP A 93 -17.21 0.95 7.16
N HIS A 94 -16.89 0.06 6.21
CA HIS A 94 -15.60 0.01 5.52
C HIS A 94 -15.70 0.47 4.07
N SER A 95 -14.66 1.21 3.67
CA SER A 95 -14.41 1.62 2.29
C SER A 95 -13.26 0.82 1.70
N ILE A 96 -13.36 0.43 0.43
CA ILE A 96 -12.30 -0.27 -0.32
C ILE A 96 -11.08 0.65 -0.46
N TYR A 97 -9.89 0.10 -0.20
CA TYR A 97 -8.65 0.85 -0.33
C TYR A 97 -8.38 1.25 -1.78
N VAL A 98 -8.03 2.52 -1.98
CA VAL A 98 -7.91 3.16 -3.30
C VAL A 98 -7.02 2.40 -4.29
N TRP A 99 -5.95 1.75 -3.84
CA TRP A 99 -5.06 1.01 -4.75
C TRP A 99 -5.67 -0.31 -5.23
N LEU A 100 -6.51 -0.97 -4.42
CA LEU A 100 -7.22 -2.16 -4.86
C LEU A 100 -8.27 -1.79 -5.92
N ASP A 101 -9.02 -0.72 -5.68
CA ASP A 101 -9.97 -0.15 -6.65
C ASP A 101 -9.26 0.24 -7.95
N ALA A 102 -8.21 1.07 -7.85
CA ALA A 102 -7.47 1.53 -9.02
C ALA A 102 -6.86 0.39 -9.85
N LEU A 103 -6.29 -0.65 -9.23
CA LEU A 103 -5.73 -1.79 -9.98
C LEU A 103 -6.80 -2.64 -10.66
N THR A 104 -8.03 -2.66 -10.13
CA THR A 104 -9.15 -3.41 -10.72
C THR A 104 -9.60 -2.81 -12.06
N ASN A 105 -9.23 -1.56 -12.37
CA ASN A 105 -9.57 -0.93 -13.65
C ASN A 105 -9.10 -1.72 -14.88
N TYR A 106 -7.97 -2.44 -14.77
CA TYR A 106 -7.43 -3.26 -15.86
C TYR A 106 -8.27 -4.51 -16.11
N LEU A 107 -9.03 -4.97 -15.11
CA LEU A 107 -9.98 -6.07 -15.25
C LEU A 107 -11.32 -5.59 -15.82
N THR A 108 -11.76 -4.38 -15.44
CA THR A 108 -13.05 -3.83 -15.91
C THR A 108 -13.10 -3.59 -17.42
N VAL A 109 -11.96 -3.22 -18.02
CA VAL A 109 -11.85 -2.93 -19.45
C VAL A 109 -11.54 -4.20 -20.28
N ALA A 110 -11.17 -5.30 -19.62
CA ALA A 110 -10.80 -6.57 -20.27
C ALA A 110 -12.01 -7.34 -20.83
#